data_AF-J0PEY2-F1
#
_entry.id   AF-J0PEY2-F1
#
_cell.length_a   1.000
_cell.length_b   1.000
_cell.length_c   1.000
_cell.angle_alpha   90.00
_cell.angle_beta   90.00
_cell.angle_gamma   90.00
#
_symmetry.space_group_name_H-M   'P 1'
#
loop_
_entity.id
_entity.type
_entity.pdbx_description
1 polymer ?
#
loop_
_entity_poly.entity_id
_entity_poly.type
_entity_poly.pdbx_seq_one_letter_code
_entity_poly.pdbx_strand_id
1 'polypeptide(L)'
;MGVKGRPSIRSFGVWYFLYHTILTGAKIEFYMIYQPNFETQVKGLFGFCAIKDASISYKLLEQACLTDYRNNNNDALPEWNAREQGKDWPNDIKDEHANITQKAQNREKAVHRKAIDKPSKT
;
A
#
# COMPACT_ATOMS: atom_id res chain seq x y z
N MET A 1 5.01 1.55 7.28
CA MET A 1 3.64 0.97 7.28
C MET A 1 3.71 -0.48 7.70
N GLY A 2 2.84 -0.91 8.63
CA GLY A 2 3.04 -2.13 9.43
C GLY A 2 2.69 -3.45 8.73
N VAL A 3 3.67 -4.34 8.66
CA VAL A 3 3.59 -5.76 8.22
C VAL A 3 2.80 -6.69 9.17
N LYS A 4 1.97 -6.14 10.08
CA LYS A 4 1.19 -6.92 11.06
C LYS A 4 -0.33 -6.98 10.77
N GLY A 5 -0.80 -6.30 9.72
CA GLY A 5 -2.20 -6.31 9.29
C GLY A 5 -2.48 -7.40 8.25
N ARG A 6 -3.75 -7.79 8.12
CA ARG A 6 -4.21 -8.62 6.99
C ARG A 6 -3.97 -7.84 5.69
N PRO A 7 -3.25 -8.38 4.70
CA PRO A 7 -2.99 -7.66 3.46
C PRO A 7 -4.31 -7.29 2.78
N SER A 8 -4.41 -6.07 2.28
CA SER A 8 -5.52 -5.69 1.41
C SER A 8 -5.46 -6.48 0.10
N ILE A 9 -6.60 -6.62 -0.60
CA ILE A 9 -6.65 -7.25 -1.94
C ILE A 9 -5.61 -6.62 -2.88
N ARG A 10 -5.36 -5.31 -2.76
CA ARG A 10 -4.35 -4.60 -3.57
C ARG A 10 -2.94 -5.09 -3.29
N SER A 11 -2.57 -5.13 -2.01
CA SER A 11 -1.24 -5.60 -1.60
C SER A 11 -1.05 -7.05 -2.00
N PHE A 12 -2.07 -7.89 -1.83
CA PHE A 12 -2.03 -9.29 -2.22
C PHE A 12 -1.90 -9.46 -3.75
N GLY A 13 -2.74 -8.78 -4.53
CA GLY A 13 -2.78 -8.92 -5.98
C GLY A 13 -1.49 -8.53 -6.68
N VAL A 14 -0.80 -7.47 -6.23
CA VAL A 14 0.53 -7.11 -6.77
C VAL A 14 1.55 -8.23 -6.54
N TRP A 15 1.58 -8.83 -5.34
CA TRP A 15 2.48 -9.96 -5.04
C TRP A 15 2.11 -11.21 -5.82
N TYR A 16 0.82 -11.46 -6.03
CA TYR A 16 0.34 -12.57 -6.86
C TYR A 16 0.87 -12.44 -8.29
N PHE A 17 0.71 -11.27 -8.92
CA PHE A 17 1.25 -11.03 -10.27
C PHE A 17 2.76 -11.21 -10.32
N LEU A 18 3.49 -10.66 -9.34
CA LEU A 18 4.94 -10.81 -9.27
C LEU A 18 5.33 -12.29 -9.18
N TYR A 19 4.71 -13.04 -8.28
CA TYR A 19 4.97 -14.46 -8.08
C TYR A 19 4.75 -15.27 -9.37
N HIS A 20 3.60 -15.10 -10.02
CA HIS A 20 3.31 -15.82 -11.26
C HIS A 20 4.24 -15.40 -12.41
N THR A 21 4.67 -14.13 -12.45
CA THR A 21 5.66 -13.66 -13.42
C THR A 21 7.04 -14.27 -13.18
N ILE A 22 7.45 -14.49 -11.92
CA ILE A 22 8.70 -15.21 -11.61
C ILE A 22 8.64 -16.64 -12.16
N LEU A 23 7.51 -17.32 -11.99
CA LEU A 23 7.35 -18.72 -12.41
C LEU A 23 7.47 -18.93 -13.93
N THR A 24 7.20 -17.89 -14.75
CA THR A 24 7.39 -17.98 -16.20
C THR A 24 8.86 -17.81 -16.64
N GLY A 25 9.78 -17.55 -15.69
CA GLY A 25 11.19 -17.31 -15.97
C GLY A 25 11.49 -15.90 -16.47
N ALA A 26 10.55 -14.95 -16.32
CA ALA A 26 10.76 -13.57 -16.72
C ALA A 26 11.81 -12.86 -15.83
N LYS A 27 12.59 -11.96 -16.44
CA LYS A 27 13.50 -11.07 -15.71
C LYS A 27 12.70 -9.95 -15.04
N ILE A 28 12.97 -9.70 -13.76
CA ILE A 28 12.32 -8.65 -12.98
C ILE A 28 13.32 -7.55 -12.64
N GLU A 29 12.91 -6.31 -12.85
CA GLU A 29 13.68 -5.12 -12.54
C GLU A 29 12.85 -4.19 -11.66
N PHE A 30 13.47 -3.64 -10.61
CA PHE A 30 12.84 -2.70 -9.71
C PHE A 30 13.45 -1.32 -9.91
N TYR A 31 12.59 -0.35 -10.20
CA TYR A 31 12.95 1.05 -10.35
C TYR A 31 12.40 1.82 -9.15
N MET A 32 13.28 2.53 -8.44
CA MET A 32 12.94 3.27 -7.23
C MET A 32 13.48 4.69 -7.32
N ILE A 33 12.64 5.66 -6.95
CA ILE A 33 13.03 7.06 -6.79
C ILE A 33 13.11 7.37 -5.31
N TYR A 34 14.20 8.02 -4.91
CA TYR A 34 14.41 8.48 -3.55
C TYR A 34 14.40 10.01 -3.55
N GLN A 35 13.67 10.58 -2.60
CA GLN A 35 13.68 12.01 -2.38
C GLN A 35 14.31 12.29 -1.00
N PRO A 36 15.29 13.20 -0.90
CA PRO A 36 15.83 13.57 0.39
C PRO A 36 14.77 14.28 1.24
N ASN A 37 14.87 14.07 2.54
CA ASN A 37 14.12 14.84 3.51
C ASN A 37 14.68 16.27 3.60
N PHE A 38 13.88 17.19 4.10
CA PHE A 38 14.20 18.62 4.15
C PHE A 38 13.72 19.26 5.44
N GLU A 39 14.37 20.36 5.81
CA GLU A 39 13.95 21.16 6.96
C GLU A 39 12.83 22.13 6.56
N THR A 40 11.76 22.17 7.35
CA THR A 40 10.62 23.06 7.09
C THR A 40 9.81 23.37 8.35
N GLN A 41 8.91 24.35 8.26
CA GLN A 41 7.95 24.70 9.31
C GLN A 41 6.57 24.11 8.98
N VAL A 42 6.04 23.26 9.86
CA VAL A 42 4.73 22.63 9.68
C VAL A 42 3.75 23.13 10.72
N LYS A 43 2.53 23.48 10.29
CA LYS A 43 1.46 23.92 11.17
C LYS A 43 0.90 22.74 11.97
N GLY A 44 1.02 22.82 13.30
CA GLY A 44 0.34 21.96 14.26
C GLY A 44 -0.92 22.61 14.83
N LEU A 45 -1.55 21.92 15.79
CA LEU A 45 -2.82 22.35 16.38
C LEU A 45 -2.76 23.73 17.08
N PHE A 46 -1.60 24.07 17.66
CA PHE A 46 -1.43 25.29 18.47
C PHE A 46 -0.30 26.22 17.97
N GLY A 47 0.24 26.00 16.77
CA GLY A 47 1.35 26.81 16.26
C GLY A 47 2.15 26.11 15.16
N PHE A 48 3.29 26.68 14.79
CA PHE A 48 4.23 26.05 13.86
C PHE A 48 5.31 25.27 14.60
N CYS A 49 5.73 24.16 14.00
CA CYS A 49 6.81 23.31 14.50
C CYS A 49 7.89 23.17 13.41
N ALA A 50 9.14 23.41 13.79
CA ALA A 50 10.29 23.17 12.94
C ALA A 50 10.54 21.65 12.85
N ILE A 51 10.46 21.10 11.64
CA ILE A 51 10.74 19.69 11.37
C ILE A 51 12.00 19.64 10.50
N LYS A 52 13.07 19.04 11.02
CA LYS A 52 14.36 18.91 10.33
C LYS A 52 14.40 17.79 9.27
N ASP A 53 13.53 16.80 9.44
CA ASP A 53 13.49 15.59 8.64
C ASP A 53 12.10 15.40 8.02
N ALA A 54 11.58 16.45 7.40
CA ALA A 54 10.29 16.39 6.73
C ALA A 54 10.43 15.69 5.37
N SER A 55 9.43 14.89 5.01
CA SER A 55 9.33 14.28 3.68
C SER A 55 8.14 14.84 2.92
N ILE A 56 8.22 14.84 1.59
CA ILE A 56 7.03 15.12 0.77
C ILE A 56 6.03 13.99 1.00
N SER A 57 4.74 14.34 1.02
CA SER A 57 3.66 13.37 1.07
C SER A 57 3.83 12.33 -0.03
N TYR A 58 3.88 11.05 0.34
CA TYR A 58 3.96 9.94 -0.61
C TYR A 58 2.84 9.99 -1.67
N LYS A 59 1.67 10.55 -1.34
CA LYS A 59 0.59 10.73 -2.31
C LYS A 59 0.92 11.75 -3.40
N LEU A 60 1.64 12.83 -3.05
CA LEU A 60 2.06 13.84 -4.04
C LEU A 60 3.12 13.26 -4.98
N LEU A 61 4.06 12.49 -4.42
CA LEU A 61 5.04 11.74 -5.20
C LEU A 61 4.37 10.73 -6.14
N GLU A 62 3.41 9.94 -5.63
CA GLU A 62 2.62 9.00 -6.43
C GLU A 62 1.89 9.70 -7.57
N GLN A 63 1.26 10.85 -7.33
CA GLN A 63 0.59 11.64 -8.36
C GLN A 63 1.57 12.12 -9.44
N ALA A 64 2.72 12.66 -9.05
CA ALA A 64 3.76 13.08 -10.00
C ALA A 64 4.22 11.90 -10.86
N CYS A 65 4.53 10.75 -10.25
CA CYS A 65 4.92 9.55 -10.98
C CYS A 65 3.83 9.06 -11.95
N LEU A 66 2.56 9.08 -11.53
CA LEU A 66 1.44 8.67 -12.39
C LEU A 66 1.27 9.62 -13.59
N THR A 67 1.36 10.93 -13.36
CA THR A 67 1.28 11.95 -14.42
C THR A 67 2.42 11.77 -15.42
N ASP A 68 3.67 11.66 -14.94
CA ASP A 68 4.83 11.45 -15.80
C ASP A 68 4.70 10.15 -16.59
N TYR A 69 4.29 9.07 -15.94
CA TYR A 69 4.12 7.78 -16.61
C TYR A 69 3.08 7.86 -17.72
N ARG A 70 1.91 8.45 -17.45
CA ARG A 70 0.83 8.59 -18.46
C ARG A 70 1.26 9.43 -19.65
N ASN A 71 1.93 10.55 -19.40
CA ASN A 71 2.44 11.43 -20.45
C ASN A 71 3.44 10.73 -21.37
N ASN A 72 4.24 9.79 -20.83
CA ASN A 72 5.26 9.06 -21.60
C ASN A 72 4.78 7.73 -22.19
N ASN A 73 3.62 7.20 -21.77
CA ASN A 73 3.12 5.88 -22.15
C ASN A 73 1.71 5.90 -22.75
N ASN A 74 1.31 7.01 -23.39
CA ASN A 74 0.00 7.15 -24.04
C ASN A 74 -1.19 6.82 -23.11
N ASP A 75 -1.10 7.26 -21.85
CA ASP A 75 -2.08 7.03 -20.78
C ASP A 75 -2.32 5.55 -20.38
N ALA A 76 -1.55 4.61 -20.93
CA ALA A 76 -1.70 3.18 -20.65
C ALA A 76 -0.92 2.79 -19.38
N LEU A 77 -1.62 2.53 -18.27
CA LEU A 77 -1.00 2.05 -17.02
C LEU A 77 -0.71 0.54 -17.06
N PRO A 78 0.28 0.05 -16.30
CA PRO A 78 0.57 -1.39 -16.18
C PRO A 78 -0.60 -2.18 -15.59
N GLU A 79 -0.80 -3.43 -16.02
CA GLU A 79 -1.93 -4.29 -15.62
C GLU A 79 -2.08 -4.49 -14.12
N TRP A 80 -0.95 -4.57 -13.40
CA TRP A 80 -0.94 -4.71 -11.94
C TRP A 80 -1.46 -3.47 -11.20
N ASN A 81 -1.57 -2.32 -11.88
CA ASN A 81 -2.08 -1.05 -11.36
C ASN A 81 -3.61 -0.95 -11.51
N ALA A 82 -4.32 -2.04 -11.20
CA ALA A 82 -5.75 -2.22 -11.48
C ALA A 82 -6.62 -1.11 -10.85
N ARG A 83 -6.29 -0.66 -9.64
CA ARG A 83 -7.03 0.40 -8.94
C ARG A 83 -6.95 1.73 -9.69
N GLU A 84 -5.76 2.11 -10.10
CA GLU A 84 -5.45 3.38 -10.75
C GLU A 84 -6.02 3.41 -12.19
N GLN A 85 -6.30 2.22 -12.75
CA GLN A 85 -7.07 2.02 -13.98
C GLN A 85 -8.60 1.99 -13.77
N GLY A 86 -9.09 2.01 -12.52
CA GLY A 86 -10.51 1.81 -12.22
C GLY A 86 -11.02 0.39 -12.55
N LYS A 87 -10.12 -0.59 -12.68
CA LYS A 87 -10.42 -1.98 -12.96
C LYS A 87 -10.54 -2.80 -11.67
N ASP A 88 -11.28 -3.90 -11.77
CA ASP A 88 -11.40 -4.85 -10.68
C ASP A 88 -10.33 -5.95 -10.78
N TRP A 89 -10.04 -6.61 -9.67
CA TRP A 89 -9.09 -7.72 -9.64
C TRP A 89 -9.70 -8.97 -10.30
N PRO A 90 -8.88 -9.79 -10.99
CA PRO A 90 -9.25 -11.14 -11.41
C PRO A 90 -9.86 -11.99 -10.29
N ASN A 91 -10.79 -12.89 -10.65
CA ASN A 91 -11.53 -13.70 -9.66
C ASN A 91 -10.64 -14.67 -8.90
N ASP A 92 -9.65 -15.28 -9.55
CA ASP A 92 -8.65 -16.15 -8.92
C ASP A 92 -7.89 -15.42 -7.79
N ILE A 93 -7.50 -14.16 -8.00
CA ILE A 93 -6.86 -13.33 -6.98
C ILE A 93 -7.80 -13.06 -5.81
N LYS A 94 -9.07 -12.80 -6.08
CA LYS A 94 -10.08 -12.56 -5.03
C LYS A 94 -10.33 -13.82 -4.19
N ASP A 95 -10.43 -14.97 -4.84
CA ASP A 95 -10.68 -16.26 -4.18
C ASP A 95 -9.51 -16.65 -3.28
N GLU A 96 -8.27 -16.52 -3.77
CA GLU A 96 -7.07 -16.77 -2.97
C GLU A 96 -6.94 -15.80 -1.80
N HIS A 97 -7.25 -14.52 -2.04
CA HIS A 97 -7.28 -13.52 -0.97
C HIS A 97 -8.31 -13.87 0.11
N ALA A 98 -9.49 -14.34 -0.28
CA ALA A 98 -10.57 -14.75 0.62
C ALA A 98 -10.19 -15.99 1.45
N ASN A 99 -9.51 -16.96 0.85
CA ASN A 99 -9.04 -18.17 1.53
C ASN A 99 -8.00 -17.86 2.62
N ILE A 100 -6.98 -17.05 2.30
CA ILE A 100 -5.97 -16.61 3.28
C ILE A 100 -6.62 -15.81 4.41
N THR A 101 -7.58 -14.98 4.02
CA THR A 101 -8.42 -14.19 4.89
C THR A 101 -9.11 -15.09 5.91
N GLN A 102 -9.86 -16.09 5.47
CA GLN A 102 -10.60 -16.98 6.36
C GLN A 102 -9.67 -17.74 7.32
N LYS A 103 -8.55 -18.28 6.82
CA LYS A 103 -7.53 -18.95 7.64
C LYS A 103 -7.01 -18.04 8.76
N ALA A 104 -6.75 -16.76 8.45
CA ALA A 104 -6.26 -15.79 9.42
C ALA A 104 -7.29 -15.37 10.48
N GLN A 105 -8.59 -15.51 10.21
CA GLN A 105 -9.65 -15.28 11.20
C GLN A 105 -9.77 -16.43 12.19
N ASN A 106 -9.58 -17.66 11.70
CA ASN A 106 -9.78 -18.88 12.47
C ASN A 106 -8.58 -19.25 13.36
N ARG A 107 -7.41 -18.63 13.15
CA ARG A 107 -6.23 -18.88 13.99
C ARG A 107 -6.41 -18.32 15.40
N GLU A 108 -5.87 -19.04 16.39
CA GLU A 108 -5.82 -18.56 17.79
C GLU A 108 -5.07 -17.23 17.89
N LYS A 109 -5.63 -16.30 18.67
CA LYS A 109 -5.09 -14.95 18.82
C LYS A 109 -4.32 -14.86 20.14
N ALA A 110 -3.01 -14.69 20.06
CA ALA A 110 -2.20 -14.36 21.22
C ALA A 110 -2.46 -12.90 21.67
N VAL A 111 -2.93 -12.72 22.90
CA VAL A 111 -3.17 -11.40 23.49
C VAL A 111 -1.91 -10.95 24.22
N HIS A 112 -1.17 -10.01 23.63
CA HIS A 112 0.06 -9.47 24.22
C HIS A 112 -0.12 -8.11 24.93
N ARG A 113 -1.32 -7.52 24.85
CA ARG A 113 -1.64 -6.21 25.44
C ARG A 113 -3.04 -6.24 26.04
N LYS A 114 -3.24 -5.50 27.13
CA LYS A 114 -4.56 -5.35 27.77
C LYS A 114 -5.54 -4.74 26.77
N ALA A 115 -6.74 -5.30 26.71
CA ALA A 115 -7.84 -4.74 25.93
C ALA A 115 -8.30 -3.42 26.56
N ILE A 116 -8.79 -2.51 25.72
CA ILE A 116 -9.46 -1.31 26.19
C ILE A 116 -10.88 -1.73 26.59
N ASP A 117 -11.32 -1.29 27.76
CA ASP A 117 -12.69 -1.52 28.21
C ASP A 117 -13.70 -0.86 27.28
N LYS A 118 -14.83 -1.52 27.05
CA LYS A 118 -15.89 -0.93 26.23
C LYS A 118 -16.41 0.31 26.96
N PRO A 119 -16.63 1.43 26.26
CA PRO A 119 -17.25 2.60 26.87
C PRO A 119 -18.61 2.21 27.44
N SER A 120 -18.85 2.56 28.70
CA SER A 120 -20.15 2.38 29.35
C SER A 120 -21.20 3.12 28.53
N LYS A 121 -22.31 2.45 28.21
CA LYS A 121 -23.48 3.12 27.65
C LYS A 121 -24.04 4.02 28.77
N THR A 122 -23.85 5.33 28.63
CA THR A 122 -24.63 6.32 29.39
C THR A 122 -26.01 6.46 28.78
#